data_AF-A0A7Y7N9L1-F1
#
_entry.id   AF-A0A7Y7N9L1-F1
#
_cell.length_a   1.000
_cell.length_b   1.000
_cell.length_c   1.000
_cell.angle_alpha   90.00
_cell.angle_beta   90.00
_cell.angle_gamma   90.00
#
_symmetry.space_group_name_H-M   'P 1'
#
loop_
_entity.id
_entity.type
_entity.pdbx_description
1 polymer ?
#
loop_
_entity_poly.entity_id
_entity_poly.type
_entity_poly.pdbx_seq_one_letter_code
_entity_poly.pdbx_strand_id
1 'polypeptide(L)'
;MKPLKLILCCIILAAALSPLFPAVCRAASQEELLEKINLLEIQIQQLKEMKAQQNKTQEKEQQCILAVGTEKFCTCLAEALPGDVSFEQYVHDMVSLAELSRDDSRKGGAKGDVDAVHAARNKCVQKGLFW
;
A
#
# COMPACT_ATOMS: atom_id res chain seq x y z
N MET A 1 -61.12 -21.49 -42.87
CA MET A 1 -59.72 -21.64 -42.42
C MET A 1 -58.88 -20.38 -42.71
N LYS A 2 -59.34 -19.19 -42.29
CA LYS A 2 -58.70 -17.89 -42.58
C LYS A 2 -58.13 -17.10 -41.36
N PRO A 3 -58.44 -17.39 -40.07
CA PRO A 3 -57.95 -16.54 -38.98
C PRO A 3 -56.49 -16.85 -38.59
N LEU A 4 -56.00 -18.07 -38.87
CA LEU A 4 -54.66 -18.50 -38.45
C LEU A 4 -53.53 -17.72 -39.16
N LYS A 5 -53.75 -17.29 -40.41
CA LYS A 5 -52.78 -16.50 -41.19
C LYS A 5 -52.69 -15.04 -40.73
N LEU A 6 -53.79 -14.49 -40.18
CA LEU A 6 -53.82 -13.10 -39.70
C LEU A 6 -53.10 -12.96 -38.36
N ILE A 7 -53.28 -13.94 -37.47
CA ILE A 7 -52.60 -13.99 -36.16
C ILE A 7 -51.09 -14.19 -36.33
N LEU A 8 -50.68 -15.05 -37.28
CA LEU A 8 -49.25 -15.29 -37.56
C LEU A 8 -48.56 -14.04 -38.15
N CYS A 9 -49.27 -13.24 -38.94
CA CYS A 9 -48.73 -12.02 -39.54
C CYS A 9 -48.52 -10.90 -38.49
N CYS A 10 -49.42 -10.77 -37.51
CA CYS A 10 -49.29 -9.78 -36.44
C CYS A 10 -48.11 -10.06 -35.49
N ILE A 11 -47.79 -11.34 -35.24
CA ILE A 11 -46.65 -11.73 -34.39
C ILE A 11 -45.31 -11.44 -35.09
N ILE A 12 -45.24 -11.66 -36.40
CA ILE A 12 -44.03 -11.42 -37.20
C ILE A 12 -43.78 -9.91 -37.38
N LEU A 13 -44.83 -9.09 -37.52
CA LEU A 13 -44.69 -7.62 -37.58
C LEU A 13 -44.24 -7.01 -36.23
N ALA A 14 -44.72 -7.55 -35.10
CA ALA A 14 -44.33 -7.07 -33.77
C ALA A 14 -42.85 -7.37 -33.45
N ALA A 15 -42.30 -8.48 -33.96
CA ALA A 15 -40.89 -8.84 -33.79
C ALA A 15 -39.93 -7.99 -34.66
N ALA A 16 -40.42 -7.42 -35.77
CA ALA A 16 -39.60 -6.62 -36.69
C ALA A 16 -39.39 -5.16 -36.24
N LEU A 17 -40.18 -4.65 -35.29
CA LEU A 17 -40.16 -3.25 -34.85
C LEU A 17 -39.46 -3.01 -33.50
N SER A 18 -38.81 -4.02 -32.90
CA SER A 18 -38.23 -3.85 -31.55
C SER A 18 -36.91 -4.58 -31.32
N PRO A 19 -35.79 -4.06 -31.84
CA PRO A 19 -34.54 -4.24 -31.09
C PRO A 19 -33.70 -2.96 -30.89
N LEU A 20 -34.14 -1.78 -31.33
CA LEU A 20 -33.25 -0.60 -31.34
C LEU A 20 -33.21 0.24 -30.05
N PHE A 21 -34.10 0.02 -29.08
CA PHE A 21 -34.15 0.83 -27.86
C PHE A 21 -33.54 0.24 -26.56
N PRO A 22 -33.35 -1.07 -26.34
CA PRO A 22 -32.78 -1.54 -25.07
C PRO A 22 -31.25 -1.42 -24.99
N ALA A 23 -30.54 -1.10 -26.08
CA ALA A 23 -29.08 -1.07 -26.10
C ALA A 23 -28.48 0.21 -25.46
N VAL A 24 -29.14 1.37 -25.63
CA VAL A 24 -28.60 2.67 -25.19
C VAL A 24 -28.68 2.85 -23.67
N CYS A 25 -29.76 2.41 -23.01
CA CYS A 25 -29.85 2.46 -21.55
C CYS A 25 -28.95 1.43 -20.84
N ARG A 26 -28.65 0.30 -21.49
CA ARG A 26 -27.80 -0.75 -20.93
C ARG A 26 -26.32 -0.33 -20.94
N ALA A 27 -25.88 0.39 -21.96
CA ALA A 27 -24.53 0.93 -22.06
C ALA A 27 -24.22 1.93 -20.92
N ALA A 28 -25.14 2.87 -20.61
CA ALA A 28 -24.96 3.82 -19.51
C ALA A 28 -24.83 3.12 -18.14
N SER A 29 -25.65 2.09 -17.88
CA SER A 29 -25.55 1.28 -16.65
C SER A 29 -24.30 0.41 -16.57
N GLN A 30 -23.75 0.02 -17.72
CA GLN A 30 -22.54 -0.80 -17.80
C GLN A 30 -21.28 0.04 -17.61
N GLU A 31 -21.29 1.28 -18.09
CA GLU A 31 -20.19 2.23 -17.93
C GLU A 31 -20.04 2.69 -16.47
N GLU A 32 -21.15 3.03 -15.81
CA GLU A 32 -21.16 3.33 -14.37
C GLU A 32 -20.69 2.12 -13.52
N LEU A 33 -21.05 0.90 -13.94
CA LEU A 33 -20.60 -0.31 -13.28
C LEU A 33 -19.09 -0.54 -13.48
N LEU A 34 -18.56 -0.26 -14.67
CA LEU A 34 -17.13 -0.38 -14.97
C LEU A 34 -16.30 0.64 -14.19
N GLU A 35 -16.80 1.87 -14.06
CA GLU A 35 -16.15 2.92 -13.27
C GLU A 35 -16.06 2.53 -11.79
N LYS A 36 -17.15 1.98 -11.22
CA LYS A 36 -17.16 1.46 -9.85
C LYS A 36 -16.18 0.31 -9.66
N ILE A 37 -16.06 -0.59 -10.64
CA ILE A 37 -15.08 -1.69 -10.59
C ILE A 37 -13.66 -1.13 -10.58
N ASN A 38 -13.35 -0.16 -11.43
CA ASN A 38 -12.02 0.45 -11.48
C ASN A 38 -11.67 1.17 -10.17
N LEU A 39 -12.63 1.91 -9.59
CA LEU A 39 -12.47 2.56 -8.29
C LEU A 39 -12.19 1.52 -7.18
N LEU A 40 -12.93 0.41 -7.18
CA LEU A 40 -12.72 -0.68 -6.23
C LEU A 40 -11.35 -1.34 -6.40
N GLU A 41 -10.87 -1.53 -7.63
CA GLU A 41 -9.53 -2.07 -7.90
C GLU A 41 -8.43 -1.15 -7.36
N ILE A 42 -8.56 0.17 -7.57
CA ILE A 42 -7.64 1.17 -7.00
C ILE A 42 -7.62 1.10 -5.47
N GLN A 43 -8.80 1.04 -4.84
CA GLN A 43 -8.89 0.94 -3.38
C GLN A 43 -8.28 -0.35 -2.84
N ILE A 44 -8.49 -1.49 -3.52
CA ILE A 44 -7.88 -2.77 -3.17
C ILE A 44 -6.36 -2.68 -3.27
N GLN A 45 -5.84 -2.03 -4.31
CA GLN A 45 -4.40 -1.87 -4.50
C GLN A 45 -3.78 -1.01 -3.39
N GLN A 46 -4.40 0.11 -3.05
CA GLN A 46 -3.98 0.96 -1.93
C GLN A 46 -4.01 0.20 -0.59
N LEU A 47 -5.06 -0.59 -0.34
CA LEU A 47 -5.17 -1.41 0.87
C LEU A 47 -4.07 -2.47 0.95
N LYS A 48 -3.69 -3.09 -0.17
CA LYS A 48 -2.58 -4.05 -0.23
C LYS A 48 -1.26 -3.38 0.10
N GLU A 49 -1.00 -2.19 -0.42
CA GLU A 49 0.21 -1.42 -0.15
C GLU A 49 0.30 -1.02 1.32
N MET A 50 -0.80 -0.50 1.90
CA MET A 50 -0.85 -0.18 3.33
C MET A 50 -0.61 -1.40 4.21
N LYS A 51 -1.21 -2.55 3.88
CA LYS A 51 -1.00 -3.80 4.63
C LYS A 51 0.45 -4.28 4.53
N ALA A 52 1.07 -4.19 3.35
CA ALA A 52 2.47 -4.54 3.19
C ALA A 52 3.38 -3.64 4.03
N GLN A 53 3.08 -2.34 4.09
CA GLN A 53 3.82 -1.40 4.94
C GLN A 53 3.65 -1.72 6.42
N GLN A 54 2.43 -2.01 6.86
CA GLN A 54 2.15 -2.38 8.26
C GLN A 54 2.92 -3.65 8.67
N ASN A 55 2.97 -4.67 7.82
CA ASN A 55 3.72 -5.89 8.09
C ASN A 55 5.22 -5.60 8.28
N LYS A 56 5.80 -4.72 7.45
CA LYS A 56 7.20 -4.31 7.58
C LYS A 56 7.46 -3.57 8.90
N THR A 57 6.58 -2.66 9.29
CA THR A 57 6.69 -1.96 10.58
C THR A 57 6.64 -2.95 11.75
N GLN A 58 5.69 -3.89 11.73
CA GLN A 58 5.57 -4.91 12.76
C GLN A 58 6.80 -5.81 12.84
N GLU A 59 7.39 -6.19 11.71
CA GLU A 59 8.61 -6.99 11.65
C GLU A 59 9.80 -6.22 12.27
N LYS A 60 9.99 -4.95 11.90
CA LYS A 60 11.04 -4.09 12.48
C LYS A 60 10.88 -3.95 13.99
N GLU A 61 9.66 -3.76 14.46
CA GLU A 61 9.34 -3.65 15.88
C GLU A 61 9.70 -4.94 16.63
N GLN A 62 9.29 -6.10 16.12
CA GLN A 62 9.60 -7.40 16.73
C GLN A 62 11.10 -7.65 16.80
N GLN A 63 11.82 -7.41 15.70
CA GLN A 63 13.28 -7.56 15.65
C GLN A 63 13.97 -6.63 16.66
N CYS A 64 13.50 -5.39 16.78
CA CYS A 64 13.98 -4.46 17.79
C CYS A 64 13.70 -4.94 19.21
N ILE A 65 12.48 -5.40 19.51
CA ILE A 65 12.12 -5.86 20.86
C ILE A 65 13.00 -7.04 21.26
N LEU A 66 13.26 -7.97 20.33
CA LEU A 66 14.14 -9.12 20.59
C LEU A 66 15.59 -8.69 20.89
N ALA A 67 16.09 -7.64 20.23
CA ALA A 67 17.48 -7.18 20.40
C ALA A 67 17.67 -6.20 21.57
N VAL A 68 16.72 -5.30 21.79
CA VAL A 68 16.84 -4.13 22.68
C VAL A 68 15.96 -4.27 23.94
N GLY A 69 14.92 -5.11 23.91
CA GLY A 69 14.07 -5.40 25.07
C GLY A 69 13.16 -4.26 25.53
N THR A 70 13.16 -3.11 24.85
CA THR A 70 12.40 -1.91 25.25
C THR A 70 11.28 -1.63 24.27
N GLU A 71 10.07 -2.07 24.59
CA GLU A 71 8.88 -1.94 23.73
C GLU A 71 8.65 -0.49 23.26
N LYS A 72 8.61 0.48 24.20
CA LYS A 72 8.38 1.91 23.86
C LYS A 72 9.39 2.47 22.86
N PHE A 73 10.65 2.08 22.98
CA PHE A 73 11.70 2.52 22.05
C PHE A 73 11.50 1.85 20.69
N CYS A 74 11.20 0.56 20.68
CA CYS A 74 11.06 -0.23 19.46
C CYS A 74 9.81 0.11 18.65
N THR A 75 8.69 0.39 19.30
CA THR A 75 7.49 0.91 18.61
C THR A 75 7.79 2.25 17.94
N CYS A 76 8.40 3.19 18.67
CA CYS A 76 8.79 4.49 18.10
C CYS A 76 9.79 4.32 16.94
N LEU A 77 10.80 3.47 17.11
CA LEU A 77 11.83 3.27 16.10
C LEU A 77 11.25 2.64 14.82
N ALA A 78 10.38 1.63 14.95
CA ALA A 78 9.75 0.96 13.82
C ALA A 78 8.86 1.91 13.00
N GLU A 79 8.20 2.86 13.66
CA GLU A 79 7.39 3.91 13.01
C GLU A 79 8.25 5.02 12.39
N ALA A 80 9.37 5.37 13.03
CA ALA A 80 10.20 6.50 12.62
C ALA A 80 11.25 6.16 11.53
N LEU A 81 11.64 4.89 11.41
CA LEU A 81 12.61 4.46 10.41
C LEU A 81 12.03 4.59 8.98
N PRO A 82 12.86 4.94 7.98
CA PRO A 82 12.46 4.91 6.58
C PRO A 82 11.88 3.55 6.18
N GLY A 83 10.91 3.54 5.27
CA GLY A 83 10.15 2.34 4.90
C GLY A 83 11.03 1.23 4.31
N ASP A 84 12.08 1.61 3.60
CA ASP A 84 13.10 0.80 2.94
C ASP A 84 14.24 0.35 3.86
N VAL A 85 14.42 0.97 5.03
CA VAL A 85 15.46 0.57 6.00
C VAL A 85 14.96 -0.56 6.89
N SER A 86 15.60 -1.73 6.83
CA SER A 86 15.36 -2.85 7.74
C SER A 86 15.97 -2.61 9.12
N PHE A 87 15.54 -3.38 10.14
CA PHE A 87 16.16 -3.28 11.46
C PHE A 87 17.64 -3.71 11.45
N GLU A 88 18.00 -4.70 10.64
CA GLU A 88 19.39 -5.13 10.45
C GLU A 88 20.25 -4.01 9.86
N GLN A 89 19.74 -3.30 8.85
CA GLN A 89 20.42 -2.14 8.27
C GLN A 89 20.59 -1.03 9.30
N TYR A 90 19.55 -0.75 10.09
CA TYR A 90 19.65 0.18 11.23
C TYR A 90 20.78 -0.21 12.19
N VAL A 91 20.88 -1.48 12.60
CA VAL A 91 21.95 -1.94 13.49
C VAL A 91 23.32 -1.77 12.83
N HIS A 92 23.44 -2.16 11.56
CA HIS A 92 24.68 -2.00 10.79
C HIS A 92 25.12 -0.54 10.73
N ASP A 93 24.20 0.39 10.47
CA ASP A 93 24.50 1.82 10.38
C ASP A 93 24.91 2.40 11.74
N MET A 94 24.24 1.98 12.82
CA MET A 94 24.57 2.40 14.18
C MET A 94 25.95 1.89 14.64
N VAL A 95 26.29 0.64 14.32
CA VAL A 95 27.60 0.06 14.64
C VAL A 95 28.69 0.67 13.78
N SER A 96 28.46 0.78 12.47
CA SER A 96 29.43 1.37 11.54
C SER A 96 29.74 2.82 11.90
N LEU A 97 28.75 3.61 12.31
CA LEU A 97 29.00 4.98 12.75
C LEU A 97 29.75 5.04 14.09
N ALA A 98 29.48 4.13 15.03
CA ALA A 98 30.23 4.05 16.28
C ALA A 98 31.72 3.75 16.02
N GLU A 99 32.01 2.85 15.07
CA GLU A 99 33.38 2.56 14.63
C GLU A 99 34.01 3.74 13.87
N LEU A 100 33.24 4.43 13.01
CA LEU A 100 33.70 5.61 12.27
C LEU A 100 33.90 6.85 13.15
N SER A 101 33.19 6.98 14.27
CA SER A 101 33.44 8.07 15.23
C SER A 101 34.82 7.96 15.90
N ARG A 102 35.48 6.80 15.78
CA ARG A 102 36.83 6.53 16.25
C ARG A 102 37.89 6.77 15.18
N ASP A 103 37.51 6.94 13.91
CA ASP A 103 38.42 7.06 12.78
C ASP A 103 37.96 8.20 11.83
N ASP A 104 38.68 9.33 11.86
CA ASP A 104 38.35 10.65 11.25
C ASP A 104 38.17 10.68 9.71
N SER A 105 38.09 9.53 9.05
CA SER A 105 38.29 9.40 7.61
C SER A 105 37.11 8.75 6.89
N ARG A 106 35.99 9.48 6.70
CA ARG A 106 35.09 9.18 5.58
C ARG A 106 34.39 10.41 4.99
N LYS A 107 35.02 10.96 3.96
CA LYS A 107 34.35 11.71 2.88
C LYS A 107 33.71 10.71 1.91
N GLY A 108 32.39 10.77 1.77
CA GLY A 108 31.68 10.32 0.57
C GLY A 108 31.14 8.89 0.62
N GLY A 109 29.82 8.77 0.78
CA GLY A 109 29.08 7.53 0.54
C GLY A 109 27.87 7.41 1.45
N ALA A 110 26.67 7.67 0.90
CA ALA A 110 25.34 7.51 1.51
C ALA A 110 25.07 8.33 2.79
N LYS A 111 25.31 9.65 2.77
CA LYS A 111 24.97 10.53 3.91
C LYS A 111 23.47 10.64 4.17
N GLY A 112 22.64 10.66 3.13
CA GLY A 112 21.21 10.98 3.26
C GLY A 112 20.41 9.98 4.09
N ASP A 113 20.70 8.69 3.93
CA ASP A 113 19.91 7.63 4.58
C ASP A 113 20.36 7.40 6.03
N VAL A 114 21.67 7.44 6.27
CA VAL A 114 22.26 7.32 7.61
C VAL A 114 21.86 8.50 8.50
N ASP A 115 21.86 9.72 7.97
CA ASP A 115 21.41 10.92 8.71
C ASP A 115 19.93 10.81 9.10
N ALA A 116 19.08 10.27 8.21
CA ALA A 116 17.66 10.04 8.47
C ALA A 116 17.45 8.96 9.55
N VAL A 117 18.20 7.87 9.47
CA VAL A 117 18.21 6.80 10.48
C VAL A 117 18.62 7.33 11.85
N HIS A 118 19.66 8.17 11.92
CA HIS A 118 20.07 8.82 13.16
C HIS A 118 19.03 9.78 13.72
N ALA A 119 18.42 10.60 12.87
CA ALA A 119 17.36 11.50 13.27
C ALA A 119 16.14 10.73 13.81
N ALA A 120 15.76 9.61 13.19
CA ALA A 120 14.70 8.72 13.66
C ALA A 120 15.02 8.16 15.04
N ARG A 121 16.21 7.59 15.24
CA ARG A 121 16.65 7.09 16.55
C ARG A 121 16.63 8.18 17.63
N ASN A 122 17.18 9.36 17.34
CA ASN A 122 17.29 10.43 18.33
C ASN A 122 15.93 10.96 18.80
N LYS A 123 14.87 10.82 17.99
CA LYS A 123 13.50 11.12 18.43
C LYS A 123 12.95 10.08 19.43
N CYS A 124 13.43 8.84 19.34
CA CYS A 124 12.93 7.72 20.12
C CYS A 124 13.74 7.44 21.39
N VAL A 125 15.00 7.88 21.46
CA VAL A 125 15.82 7.78 22.67
C VAL A 125 15.28 8.74 23.73
N GLN A 126 14.67 8.18 24.78
CA GLN A 126 14.32 8.97 25.98
C GLN A 126 15.59 9.35 26.74
N LYS A 127 15.65 10.59 27.26
CA LYS A 127 16.74 11.02 28.14
C LYS A 127 16.87 10.05 29.33
N GLY A 128 17.97 9.30 29.37
CA GLY A 128 18.32 8.37 30.46
C GLY A 128 18.15 6.88 30.17
N LEU A 129 17.66 6.47 28.98
CA LEU A 129 17.45 5.06 28.62
C LEU A 129 18.54 4.45 27.72
N PHE A 130 19.44 5.27 27.20
CA PHE A 130 20.62 4.81 26.46
C PHE A 130 21.80 5.73 26.83
N TRP A 131 22.83 5.13 27.43
CA TRP A 131 24.07 5.76 27.89
C TRP A 131 25.22 5.28 27.02
#